data_AF-A0A0E4CU26-F1
#
_entry.id   AF-A0A0E4CU26-F1
#
_cell.length_a   1.000
_cell.length_b   1.000
_cell.length_c   1.000
_cell.angle_alpha   90.00
_cell.angle_beta   90.00
_cell.angle_gamma   90.00
#
_symmetry.space_group_name_H-M   'P 1'
#
loop_
_entity.id
_entity.type
_entity.pdbx_description
1 polymer ?
#
loop_
_entity_poly.entity_id
_entity_poly.type
_entity_poly.pdbx_seq_one_letter_code
_entity_poly.pdbx_strand_id
1 'polypeptide(L)'
;MSMIDRTNGSRVGYSGTSIPNQAIEYKSYGSGTVREYTLTPEELEEVRQKYPATKRDKAFKKPVAHNPREDRFPPKQQSQNTEEEQNMTGQRMSKEGPSSGLTKQIFLEQIASGETVASVEKAWGMKYNTLSFWVKKWDLRGINAVKAQELLAGESPRETQLLREKEALPPVGHQAGEVERLKAEVEHWKVQAAGWKKEKDAACEWGEEQRKKAVEAVALAGKAAEESMAKIERLTAARDGAIAAREAAELDLEQTETRCSQYAQSIDQLATECDGLQEEVNRLITERDDLVAEVEDLRDDIRRLREIQTLAAAPASDVHLLDRSIADLTRAKWILNRLTASGE
;
A
#
# COMPACT_ATOMS: atom_id res chain seq x y z
N MET A 1 -23.94 -56.83 19.64
CA MET A 1 -22.61 -56.78 18.99
C MET A 1 -22.76 -55.99 17.69
N SER A 2 -22.60 -54.66 17.77
CA SER A 2 -22.29 -53.74 16.67
C SER A 2 -22.30 -52.33 17.26
N MET A 3 -21.11 -51.85 17.64
CA MET A 3 -20.88 -50.45 17.98
C MET A 3 -20.61 -49.71 16.66
N ILE A 4 -21.39 -48.67 16.39
CA ILE A 4 -21.09 -47.70 15.33
C ILE A 4 -20.95 -46.35 16.01
N ASP A 5 -19.73 -46.01 16.37
CA ASP A 5 -19.33 -44.66 16.78
C ASP A 5 -19.39 -43.73 15.56
N ARG A 6 -20.35 -42.80 15.57
CA ARG A 6 -20.39 -41.68 14.61
C ARG A 6 -19.69 -40.47 15.20
N THR A 7 -18.40 -40.36 14.88
CA THR A 7 -17.72 -39.16 14.39
C THR A 7 -18.26 -37.79 14.84
N ASN A 8 -17.62 -37.20 15.85
CA ASN A 8 -17.55 -35.75 16.05
C ASN A 8 -16.62 -35.14 14.97
N GLY A 9 -17.21 -34.72 13.86
CA GLY A 9 -16.52 -33.92 12.84
C GLY A 9 -16.63 -32.43 13.17
N SER A 10 -15.72 -31.90 13.97
CA SER A 10 -15.50 -30.45 14.07
C SER A 10 -15.11 -29.90 12.70
N ARG A 11 -16.08 -29.29 12.00
CA ARG A 11 -15.84 -28.47 10.82
C ARG A 11 -15.15 -27.18 11.27
N VAL A 12 -13.81 -27.21 11.29
CA VAL A 12 -13.01 -25.99 11.29
C VAL A 12 -13.18 -25.35 9.92
N GLY A 13 -14.05 -24.34 9.85
CA GLY A 13 -14.14 -23.48 8.68
C GLY A 13 -12.81 -22.76 8.49
N TYR A 14 -12.09 -23.10 7.41
CA TYR A 14 -10.99 -22.30 6.91
C TYR A 14 -11.59 -21.00 6.36
N SER A 15 -11.69 -19.98 7.23
CA SER A 15 -11.84 -18.60 6.82
C SER A 15 -10.65 -18.19 5.96
N GLY A 16 -10.93 -17.38 4.94
CA GLY A 16 -9.95 -16.84 4.01
C GLY A 16 -8.69 -16.30 4.70
N THR A 17 -7.60 -16.34 3.94
CA THR A 17 -6.29 -15.78 4.24
C THR A 17 -6.37 -14.62 5.23
N SER A 18 -6.04 -14.89 6.50
CA SER A 18 -5.92 -13.85 7.51
C SER A 18 -4.88 -12.86 7.04
N ILE A 19 -5.31 -11.62 6.77
CA ILE A 19 -4.39 -10.51 6.57
C ILE A 19 -3.56 -10.44 7.86
N PRO A 20 -2.23 -10.59 7.80
CA PRO A 20 -1.40 -10.59 8.99
C PRO A 20 -1.59 -9.27 9.72
N ASN A 21 -2.05 -9.37 10.97
CA ASN A 21 -2.23 -8.23 11.84
C ASN A 21 -0.83 -7.67 12.15
N GLN A 22 -0.60 -6.36 11.95
CA GLN A 22 0.70 -5.71 12.20
C GLN A 22 1.25 -6.02 13.60
N ALA A 23 0.39 -6.25 14.59
CA ALA A 23 0.80 -6.64 15.94
C ALA A 23 1.51 -8.01 16.03
N ILE A 24 1.35 -8.89 15.04
CA ILE A 24 2.00 -10.20 14.95
C ILE A 24 3.37 -10.06 14.25
N GLU A 25 3.47 -9.23 13.21
CA GLU A 25 4.72 -8.97 12.49
C GLU A 25 5.78 -8.30 13.39
N TYR A 26 5.35 -7.42 14.30
CA TYR A 26 6.25 -6.81 15.29
C TYR A 26 6.69 -7.77 16.41
N LYS A 27 6.05 -8.94 16.58
CA LYS A 27 6.44 -9.95 17.58
C LYS A 27 7.39 -11.01 17.01
N SER A 28 7.46 -11.17 15.69
CA SER A 28 8.38 -12.08 15.02
C SER A 28 9.74 -11.41 14.77
N TYR A 29 10.43 -11.00 15.83
CA TYR A 29 11.88 -10.72 15.76
C TYR A 29 12.64 -12.02 16.05
N GLY A 30 12.91 -12.76 14.98
CA GLY A 30 13.80 -13.92 15.00
C GLY A 30 13.95 -14.42 13.58
N SER A 31 15.19 -14.47 13.07
CA SER A 31 15.49 -15.15 11.81
C SER A 31 15.21 -16.63 12.00
N GLY A 32 13.96 -17.04 11.77
CA GLY A 32 13.62 -18.45 11.68
C GLY A 32 14.49 -19.06 10.59
N THR A 33 15.21 -20.11 10.92
CA THR A 33 16.00 -20.88 9.96
C THR A 33 15.08 -21.35 8.85
N VAL A 34 15.24 -20.77 7.66
CA VAL A 34 14.54 -21.20 6.45
C VAL A 34 14.94 -22.65 6.22
N ARG A 35 14.01 -23.57 6.47
CA ARG A 35 14.19 -24.97 6.12
C ARG A 35 13.96 -25.09 4.62
N GLU A 36 15.05 -25.20 3.88
CA GLU A 36 15.00 -25.58 2.48
C GLU A 36 14.65 -27.07 2.41
N TYR A 37 13.48 -27.38 1.85
CA TYR A 37 13.07 -28.75 1.54
C TYR A 37 13.29 -28.98 0.06
N THR A 38 14.27 -29.81 -0.27
CA THR A 38 14.43 -30.36 -1.63
C THR A 38 13.56 -31.59 -1.74
N LEU A 39 12.45 -31.49 -2.48
CA LEU A 39 11.60 -32.65 -2.78
C LEU A 39 12.36 -33.64 -3.65
N THR A 40 12.22 -34.92 -3.31
CA THR A 40 12.77 -36.00 -4.12
C THR A 40 11.98 -36.13 -5.44
N PRO A 41 12.57 -36.72 -6.50
CA PRO A 41 11.89 -36.88 -7.79
C PRO A 41 10.55 -37.62 -7.69
N GLU A 42 10.41 -38.54 -6.75
CA GLU A 42 9.20 -39.33 -6.52
C GLU A 42 8.08 -38.50 -5.87
N GLU A 43 8.39 -37.72 -4.84
CA GLU A 43 7.44 -36.80 -4.19
C GLU A 43 6.97 -35.70 -5.15
N LEU A 44 7.85 -35.28 -6.06
CA LEU A 44 7.54 -34.27 -7.08
C LEU A 44 6.51 -34.80 -8.10
N GLU A 45 6.57 -36.09 -8.41
CA GLU A 45 5.60 -36.74 -9.29
C GLU A 45 4.24 -36.96 -8.60
N GLU A 46 4.24 -37.27 -7.30
CA GLU A 46 3.01 -37.36 -6.50
C GLU A 46 2.27 -36.00 -6.44
N VAL A 47 3.01 -34.90 -6.29
CA VAL A 47 2.46 -33.54 -6.32
C VAL A 47 1.89 -33.20 -7.71
N ARG A 48 2.56 -33.61 -8.79
CA ARG A 48 2.06 -33.41 -10.17
C ARG A 48 0.79 -34.19 -10.46
N GLN A 49 0.64 -35.38 -9.90
CA GLN A 49 -0.61 -36.15 -10.01
C GLN A 49 -1.75 -35.50 -9.22
N LYS A 50 -1.45 -34.99 -8.02
CA LYS A 50 -2.43 -34.38 -7.13
C LYS A 50 -2.93 -33.02 -7.63
N TYR A 51 -2.09 -32.28 -8.35
CA TYR A 51 -2.41 -30.97 -8.93
C TYR A 51 -2.10 -30.95 -10.43
N PRO A 52 -2.99 -31.53 -11.27
CA PRO A 52 -2.78 -31.55 -12.72
C PRO A 52 -2.77 -30.12 -13.27
N ALA A 53 -1.72 -29.77 -14.00
CA ALA A 53 -1.53 -28.44 -14.57
C ALA A 53 -2.75 -28.00 -15.37
N THR A 54 -3.30 -26.83 -15.02
CA THR A 54 -4.48 -26.30 -15.70
C THR A 54 -4.09 -25.79 -17.09
N LYS A 55 -5.06 -25.63 -18.00
CA LYS A 55 -4.79 -25.11 -19.36
C LYS A 55 -4.14 -23.71 -19.34
N ARG A 56 -4.21 -22.99 -18.22
CA ARG A 56 -3.59 -21.67 -18.00
C ARG A 56 -2.07 -21.78 -17.75
N ASP A 57 -1.61 -22.88 -17.17
CA ASP A 57 -0.20 -23.09 -16.80
C ASP A 57 0.67 -23.53 -17.98
N LYS A 58 0.07 -24.14 -19.01
CA LYS A 58 0.79 -24.48 -20.26
C LYS A 58 1.19 -23.25 -21.10
N ALA A 59 0.56 -22.10 -20.83
CA ALA A 59 0.89 -20.82 -21.47
C ALA A 59 1.88 -19.98 -20.64
N PHE A 60 2.31 -20.45 -19.46
CA PHE A 60 3.32 -19.76 -18.67
C PHE A 60 4.67 -19.83 -19.40
N LYS A 61 5.12 -18.67 -19.89
CA LYS A 61 6.45 -18.51 -20.48
C LYS A 61 7.48 -18.93 -19.44
N LYS A 62 8.52 -19.66 -19.90
CA LYS A 62 9.66 -20.07 -19.05
C LYS A 62 10.11 -18.89 -18.19
N PRO A 63 10.25 -19.05 -16.86
CA PRO A 63 10.74 -17.98 -16.00
C PRO A 63 12.08 -17.50 -16.54
N VAL A 64 12.21 -16.18 -16.64
CA VAL A 64 13.46 -15.52 -17.04
C VAL A 64 14.54 -15.98 -16.08
N ALA A 65 15.63 -16.53 -16.61
CA ALA A 65 16.75 -16.97 -15.80
C ALA A 65 17.27 -15.77 -14.99
N HIS A 66 17.06 -15.81 -13.67
CA HIS A 66 17.66 -14.85 -12.76
C HIS A 66 19.14 -15.21 -12.68
N ASN A 67 19.97 -14.50 -13.44
CA ASN A 67 21.41 -14.45 -13.16
C ASN A 67 21.57 -13.86 -11.76
N PRO A 68 22.23 -14.55 -10.81
CA PRO A 68 22.50 -13.99 -9.50
C PRO A 68 23.50 -12.85 -9.70
N ARG A 69 23.00 -11.61 -9.74
CA ARG A 69 23.82 -10.43 -9.52
C ARG A 69 24.14 -10.42 -8.04
N GLU A 70 25.43 -10.45 -7.72
CA GLU A 70 25.95 -10.23 -6.38
C GLU A 70 25.49 -8.85 -5.89
N ASP A 71 24.40 -8.81 -5.13
CA ASP A 71 23.98 -7.63 -4.37
C ASP A 71 24.92 -7.44 -3.18
N ARG A 72 26.12 -6.92 -3.46
CA ARG A 72 26.87 -6.13 -2.48
C ARG A 72 26.30 -4.73 -2.47
N PHE A 73 25.28 -4.51 -1.66
CA PHE A 73 24.94 -3.16 -1.20
C PHE A 73 26.11 -2.61 -0.36
N PRO A 74 26.68 -1.44 -0.68
CA PRO A 74 27.56 -0.75 0.24
C PRO A 74 26.73 -0.10 1.36
N PRO A 75 27.30 0.05 2.57
CA PRO A 75 26.60 0.63 3.71
C PRO A 75 26.36 2.14 3.51
N LYS A 76 25.25 2.60 4.08
CA LYS A 76 24.84 4.01 4.19
C LYS A 76 26.00 4.89 4.67
N GLN A 77 26.45 5.82 3.83
CA GLN A 77 27.31 6.92 4.26
C GLN A 77 26.44 8.00 4.92
N GLN A 78 26.53 8.05 6.24
CA GLN A 78 26.23 9.23 7.04
C GLN A 78 27.20 10.36 6.64
N SER A 79 26.64 11.50 6.26
CA SER A 79 27.15 12.85 6.52
C SER A 79 28.66 13.01 6.82
N GLN A 80 29.47 13.23 5.78
CA GLN A 80 30.78 13.86 5.89
C GLN A 80 31.02 14.82 4.72
N ASN A 81 30.30 15.95 4.72
CA ASN A 81 30.71 17.13 3.97
C ASN A 81 31.76 17.89 4.80
N THR A 82 33.04 17.53 4.77
CA THR A 82 34.12 18.50 5.10
C THR A 82 35.57 18.18 4.68
N GLU A 83 35.90 17.10 3.95
CA GLU A 83 37.34 16.81 3.69
C GLU A 83 37.74 16.43 2.25
N GLU A 84 36.88 16.61 1.25
CA GLU A 84 37.21 16.30 -0.17
C GLU A 84 37.78 17.48 -1.01
N GLU A 85 38.33 18.53 -0.39
CA GLU A 85 38.98 19.64 -1.13
C GLU A 85 40.52 19.61 -1.16
N GLN A 86 41.19 18.57 -0.65
CA GLN A 86 42.66 18.56 -0.58
C GLN A 86 43.41 17.76 -1.65
N ASN A 87 42.75 17.03 -2.55
CA ASN A 87 43.44 16.17 -3.54
C ASN A 87 43.21 16.52 -5.01
N MET A 88 43.38 17.80 -5.38
CA MET A 88 43.60 18.20 -6.78
C MET A 88 44.78 19.15 -6.88
N THR A 89 45.98 18.58 -6.79
CA THR A 89 47.26 19.23 -7.13
C THR A 89 47.40 19.34 -8.64
N GLY A 90 46.60 20.22 -9.24
CA GLY A 90 46.83 20.76 -10.58
C GLY A 90 46.82 22.27 -10.46
N GLN A 91 48.01 22.89 -10.52
CA GLN A 91 48.25 24.32 -10.77
C GLN A 91 47.03 25.24 -10.53
N ARG A 92 46.59 25.37 -9.26
CA ARG A 92 45.59 26.39 -8.91
C ARG A 92 46.31 27.73 -9.01
N MET A 93 46.01 28.49 -10.07
CA MET A 93 46.34 29.91 -10.14
C MET A 93 45.85 30.56 -8.84
N SER A 94 46.73 31.31 -8.19
CA SER A 94 46.47 32.01 -6.94
C SER A 94 45.12 32.73 -7.03
N LYS A 95 44.08 32.26 -6.34
CA LYS A 95 42.78 32.94 -6.35
C LYS A 95 42.97 34.34 -5.73
N GLU A 96 42.98 35.36 -6.58
CA GLU A 96 43.08 36.78 -6.22
C GLU A 96 41.73 37.36 -5.77
N GLY A 97 40.91 36.57 -5.08
CA GLY A 97 39.65 37.06 -4.54
C GLY A 97 38.65 35.98 -4.12
N PRO A 98 37.54 36.42 -3.49
CA PRO A 98 36.39 35.59 -3.16
C PRO A 98 35.74 34.94 -4.41
N SER A 99 34.98 33.86 -4.19
CA SER A 99 34.28 33.12 -5.24
C SER A 99 33.22 33.92 -6.00
N SER A 100 32.88 35.13 -5.54
CA SER A 100 31.97 36.06 -6.22
C SER A 100 32.60 36.76 -7.43
N GLY A 101 33.91 36.60 -7.66
CA GLY A 101 34.62 37.28 -8.75
C GLY A 101 35.06 38.71 -8.42
N LEU A 102 34.89 39.17 -7.18
CA LEU A 102 35.39 40.48 -6.73
C LEU A 102 36.93 40.46 -6.65
N THR A 103 37.59 41.28 -7.45
CA THR A 103 39.05 41.45 -7.42
C THR A 103 39.45 42.61 -6.50
N LYS A 104 40.74 42.66 -6.12
CA LYS A 104 41.31 43.76 -5.32
C LYS A 104 41.05 45.13 -5.98
N GLN A 105 41.16 45.23 -7.30
CA GLN A 105 40.98 46.47 -8.05
C GLN A 105 39.53 46.96 -8.02
N ILE A 106 38.57 46.08 -8.31
CA ILE A 106 37.13 46.43 -8.27
C ILE A 106 36.72 46.85 -6.85
N PHE A 107 37.27 46.16 -5.83
CA PHE A 107 37.06 46.56 -4.44
C PHE A 107 37.63 47.97 -4.15
N LEU A 108 38.85 48.28 -4.59
CA LEU A 108 39.45 49.61 -4.42
C LEU A 108 38.66 50.70 -5.15
N GLU A 109 38.14 50.42 -6.35
CA GLU A 109 37.30 51.36 -7.11
C GLU A 109 35.99 51.68 -6.38
N GLN A 110 35.34 50.66 -5.80
CA GLN A 110 34.10 50.84 -5.03
C GLN A 110 34.34 51.59 -3.70
N ILE A 111 35.48 51.38 -3.04
CA ILE A 111 35.84 52.20 -1.87
C ILE A 111 36.21 53.62 -2.28
N ALA A 112 36.88 53.81 -3.42
CA ALA A 112 37.25 55.12 -3.96
C ALA A 112 36.03 55.97 -4.39
N SER A 113 34.93 55.34 -4.80
CA SER A 113 33.65 56.00 -5.07
C SER A 113 32.86 56.37 -3.80
N GLY A 114 33.36 55.97 -2.62
CA GLY A 114 32.78 56.29 -1.32
C GLY A 114 31.84 55.22 -0.76
N GLU A 115 31.77 54.04 -1.37
CA GLU A 115 30.99 52.94 -0.79
C GLU A 115 31.66 52.36 0.46
N THR A 116 30.85 51.91 1.41
CA THR A 116 31.35 51.23 2.60
C THR A 116 31.58 49.75 2.33
N VAL A 117 32.50 49.11 3.06
CA VAL A 117 32.78 47.67 2.96
C VAL A 117 31.50 46.84 3.12
N ALA A 118 30.57 47.24 4.00
CA ALA A 118 29.29 46.56 4.18
C ALA A 118 28.35 46.71 2.96
N SER A 119 28.38 47.85 2.28
CA SER A 119 27.63 48.08 1.04
C SER A 119 28.13 47.17 -0.08
N VAL A 120 29.46 47.07 -0.23
CA VAL A 120 30.09 46.18 -1.20
C VAL A 120 29.75 44.72 -0.91
N GLU A 121 29.81 44.29 0.36
CA GLU A 121 29.46 42.91 0.73
C GLU A 121 28.00 42.56 0.36
N LYS A 122 27.06 43.51 0.54
CA LYS A 122 25.65 43.34 0.17
C LYS A 122 25.44 43.35 -1.34
N ALA A 123 26.11 44.24 -2.08
CA ALA A 123 26.00 44.36 -3.53
C ALA A 123 26.46 43.09 -4.26
N TRP A 124 27.46 42.41 -3.70
CA TRP A 124 28.02 41.17 -4.25
C TRP A 124 27.38 39.89 -3.68
N GLY A 125 26.29 40.00 -2.91
CA GLY A 125 25.55 38.85 -2.37
C GLY A 125 26.38 37.98 -1.42
N MET A 126 27.37 38.56 -0.75
CA MET A 126 28.32 37.83 0.08
C MET A 126 27.79 37.64 1.50
N LYS A 127 28.17 36.53 2.13
CA LYS A 127 27.87 36.30 3.55
C LYS A 127 28.70 37.24 4.42
N TYR A 128 28.08 37.84 5.42
CA TYR A 128 28.72 38.72 6.41
C TYR A 128 30.05 38.15 6.92
N ASN A 129 31.10 38.98 6.97
CA ASN A 129 32.51 38.68 7.29
C ASN A 129 33.35 38.04 6.17
N THR A 130 32.78 37.69 5.02
CA THR A 130 33.58 37.12 3.91
C THR A 130 34.52 38.18 3.37
N LEU A 131 34.02 39.40 3.17
CA LEU A 131 34.83 40.49 2.63
C LEU A 131 35.92 40.95 3.62
N SER A 132 35.63 40.90 4.93
CA SER A 132 36.59 41.24 5.99
C SER A 132 37.86 40.36 5.96
N PHE A 133 37.70 39.06 5.65
CA PHE A 133 38.83 38.15 5.46
C PHE A 133 39.73 38.56 4.28
N TRP A 134 39.12 38.93 3.14
CA TRP A 134 39.87 39.34 1.94
C TRP A 134 40.50 40.72 2.09
N VAL A 135 39.82 41.67 2.74
CA VAL A 135 40.40 42.97 3.10
C VAL A 135 41.64 42.81 3.97
N LYS A 136 41.63 41.84 4.91
CA LYS A 136 42.83 41.49 5.70
C LYS A 136 43.92 40.85 4.83
N LYS A 137 43.55 39.96 3.90
CA LYS A 137 44.50 39.27 3.03
C LYS A 137 45.17 40.20 2.00
N TRP A 138 44.47 41.24 1.55
CA TRP A 138 44.99 42.31 0.69
C TRP A 138 45.70 43.42 1.47
N ASP A 139 45.78 43.31 2.79
CA ASP A 139 46.35 44.30 3.71
C ASP A 139 45.71 45.71 3.61
N LEU A 140 44.40 45.74 3.35
CA LEU A 140 43.60 46.98 3.19
C LEU A 140 42.79 47.33 4.46
N ARG A 141 43.28 46.93 5.64
CA ARG A 141 42.54 47.17 6.90
C ARG A 141 42.47 48.68 7.20
N GLY A 142 41.26 49.20 7.39
CA GLY A 142 41.03 50.62 7.67
C GLY A 142 41.16 51.52 6.43
N ILE A 143 40.99 50.97 5.22
CA ILE A 143 41.03 51.75 4.00
C ILE A 143 39.90 52.78 3.95
N ASN A 144 40.23 54.01 3.58
CA ASN A 144 39.30 55.10 3.33
C ASN A 144 39.32 55.46 1.83
N ALA A 145 38.32 56.22 1.37
CA ALA A 145 38.20 56.59 -0.05
C ALA A 145 39.47 57.27 -0.60
N VAL A 146 40.12 58.11 0.20
CA VAL A 146 41.35 58.82 -0.18
C VAL A 146 42.52 57.87 -0.40
N LYS A 147 42.75 56.93 0.53
CA LYS A 147 43.82 55.93 0.43
C LYS A 147 43.55 54.89 -0.66
N ALA A 148 42.27 54.60 -0.96
CA ALA A 148 41.90 53.77 -2.10
C ALA A 148 42.23 54.44 -3.44
N GLN A 149 41.98 55.75 -3.57
CA GLN A 149 42.36 56.53 -4.75
C GLN A 149 43.89 56.60 -4.91
N GLU A 150 44.64 56.78 -3.82
CA GLU A 150 46.11 56.76 -3.85
C GLU A 150 46.68 55.40 -4.30
N LEU A 151 46.10 54.29 -3.84
CA LEU A 151 46.52 52.94 -4.23
C LEU A 151 46.19 52.61 -5.69
N LEU A 152 45.05 53.09 -6.20
CA LEU A 152 44.71 52.99 -7.62
C LEU A 152 45.63 53.85 -8.49
N ALA A 153 46.01 55.04 -8.02
CA ALA A 153 46.95 55.91 -8.71
C ALA A 153 48.40 55.35 -8.69
N GLY A 154 48.77 54.62 -7.64
CA GLY A 154 50.08 53.97 -7.50
C GLY A 154 50.28 52.70 -8.34
N GLU A 155 49.19 52.05 -8.78
CA GLU A 155 49.21 50.84 -9.64
C GLU A 155 49.13 51.16 -11.14
N SER A 156 49.35 52.42 -11.57
CA SER A 156 49.49 52.75 -12.99
C SER A 156 50.69 51.99 -13.61
N PRO A 157 50.55 51.39 -14.81
CA PRO A 157 51.66 50.76 -15.49
C PRO A 157 52.83 51.73 -15.62
N ARG A 158 54.05 51.24 -15.36
CA ARG A 158 55.30 51.89 -15.76
C ARG A 158 55.32 52.09 -17.28
N GLU A 159 54.69 53.15 -17.75
CA GLU A 159 54.78 53.60 -19.13
C GLU A 159 54.69 55.12 -19.14
N THR A 160 55.76 55.76 -18.68
CA THR A 160 56.30 57.02 -19.25
C THR A 160 57.54 57.42 -18.43
N GLN A 161 58.59 56.61 -18.50
CA GLN A 161 59.95 57.18 -18.47
C GLN A 161 60.35 57.48 -19.92
N LEU A 162 59.68 58.46 -20.53
CA LEU A 162 60.25 59.16 -21.68
C LEU A 162 61.24 60.19 -21.13
N LEU A 163 62.39 59.65 -20.71
CA LEU A 163 63.61 60.43 -20.61
C LEU A 163 63.88 61.00 -22.00
N ARG A 164 63.69 62.31 -22.10
CA ARG A 164 64.35 63.16 -23.09
C ARG A 164 65.86 62.90 -22.96
N GLU A 165 66.40 62.01 -23.79
CA GLU A 165 67.80 62.07 -24.16
C GLU A 165 67.92 62.66 -25.56
N LYS A 166 68.74 63.70 -25.57
CA LYS A 166 69.16 64.53 -26.67
C LYS A 166 70.09 63.72 -27.59
N GLU A 167 69.99 63.98 -28.88
CA GLU A 167 71.10 63.97 -29.85
C GLU A 167 72.07 62.76 -29.84
N ALA A 168 71.81 61.79 -30.71
CA ALA A 168 72.83 61.24 -31.60
C ALA A 168 72.16 60.48 -32.77
N LEU A 169 72.27 61.01 -33.99
CA LEU A 169 71.99 60.28 -35.22
C LEU A 169 72.95 59.08 -35.31
N PRO A 170 72.47 57.83 -35.44
CA PRO A 170 73.34 56.73 -35.85
C PRO A 170 73.55 56.78 -37.36
N PRO A 171 74.66 56.23 -37.87
CA PRO A 171 75.00 56.27 -39.29
C PRO A 171 73.98 55.48 -40.10
N VAL A 172 73.65 56.02 -41.29
CA VAL A 172 72.59 55.63 -42.24
C VAL A 172 72.75 54.20 -42.84
N GLY A 173 73.55 53.33 -42.22
CA GLY A 173 73.82 51.95 -42.68
C GLY A 173 73.22 50.83 -41.82
N HIS A 174 72.73 51.08 -40.60
CA HIS A 174 72.15 50.05 -39.71
C HIS A 174 70.62 50.15 -39.53
N GLN A 175 70.02 51.30 -39.86
CA GLN A 175 68.57 51.52 -39.74
C GLN A 175 67.74 50.73 -40.76
N ALA A 176 68.29 50.43 -41.95
CA ALA A 176 67.55 49.67 -42.97
C ALA A 176 67.30 48.21 -42.54
N GLY A 177 68.29 47.56 -41.90
CA GLY A 177 68.16 46.19 -41.40
C GLY A 177 67.23 46.08 -40.18
N GLU A 178 67.25 47.08 -39.28
CA GLU A 178 66.30 47.16 -38.17
C GLU A 178 64.87 47.42 -38.64
N VAL A 179 64.68 48.26 -39.65
CA VAL A 179 63.36 48.52 -40.26
C VAL A 179 62.82 47.27 -40.96
N GLU A 180 63.64 46.48 -41.66
CA GLU A 180 63.21 45.20 -42.23
C GLU A 180 62.87 44.17 -41.15
N ARG A 181 63.65 44.11 -40.07
CA ARG A 181 63.40 43.19 -38.95
C ARG A 181 62.11 43.54 -38.20
N LEU A 182 61.86 44.83 -37.95
CA LEU A 182 60.61 45.31 -37.36
C LEU A 182 59.42 45.08 -38.29
N LYS A 183 59.58 45.22 -39.62
CA LYS A 183 58.53 44.86 -40.58
C LYS A 183 58.21 43.38 -40.54
N ALA A 184 59.21 42.51 -40.49
CA ALA A 184 59.01 41.06 -40.36
C ALA A 184 58.31 40.70 -39.05
N GLU A 185 58.65 41.39 -37.96
CA GLU A 185 58.03 41.20 -36.65
C GLU A 185 56.57 41.70 -36.63
N VAL A 186 56.26 42.84 -37.26
CA VAL A 186 54.88 43.32 -37.46
C VAL A 186 54.07 42.33 -38.30
N GLU A 187 54.62 41.78 -39.37
CA GLU A 187 53.93 40.76 -40.16
C GLU A 187 53.73 39.46 -39.37
N HIS A 188 54.71 39.04 -38.57
CA HIS A 188 54.56 37.91 -37.66
C HIS A 188 53.47 38.14 -36.60
N TRP A 189 53.41 39.33 -35.99
CA TRP A 189 52.34 39.70 -35.05
C TRP A 189 50.98 39.80 -35.72
N LYS A 190 50.89 40.26 -36.97
CA LYS A 190 49.65 40.24 -37.75
C LYS A 190 49.17 38.81 -38.02
N VAL A 191 50.09 37.91 -38.37
CA VAL A 191 49.77 36.49 -38.57
C VAL A 191 49.30 35.85 -37.26
N GLN A 192 49.98 36.13 -36.13
CA GLN A 192 49.54 35.65 -34.82
C GLN A 192 48.17 36.21 -34.42
N ALA A 193 47.93 37.51 -34.59
CA ALA A 193 46.64 38.14 -34.31
C ALA A 193 45.52 37.56 -35.17
N ALA A 194 45.80 37.28 -36.45
CA ALA A 194 44.86 36.59 -37.34
C ALA A 194 44.59 35.14 -36.89
N GLY A 195 45.61 34.45 -36.39
CA GLY A 195 45.49 33.12 -35.77
C GLY A 195 44.61 33.12 -34.54
N TRP A 196 44.88 34.02 -33.58
CA TRP A 196 44.07 34.19 -32.37
C TRP A 196 42.64 34.61 -32.67
N LYS A 197 42.43 35.43 -33.71
CA LYS A 197 41.08 35.79 -34.15
C LYS A 197 40.31 34.56 -34.64
N LYS A 198 40.92 33.73 -35.50
CA LYS A 198 40.31 32.47 -35.98
C LYS A 198 40.03 31.49 -34.83
N GLU A 199 40.95 31.35 -33.89
CA GLU A 199 40.76 30.50 -32.71
C GLU A 199 39.63 31.01 -31.81
N LYS A 200 39.54 32.33 -31.61
CA LYS A 200 38.45 32.96 -30.87
C LYS A 200 37.09 32.77 -31.57
N ASP A 201 37.03 32.95 -32.88
CA ASP A 201 35.80 32.75 -33.66
C ASP A 201 35.35 31.28 -33.59
N ALA A 202 36.27 30.31 -33.73
CA ALA A 202 35.97 28.89 -33.58
C ALA A 202 35.51 28.51 -32.15
N ALA A 203 36.11 29.11 -31.11
CA ALA A 203 35.67 28.93 -29.73
C ALA A 203 34.26 29.52 -29.50
N CYS A 204 33.94 30.63 -30.17
CA CYS A 204 32.62 31.25 -30.10
C CYS A 204 31.56 30.36 -30.76
N GLU A 205 31.81 29.89 -31.99
CA GLU A 205 30.93 28.97 -32.71
C GLU A 205 30.71 27.66 -31.94
N TRP A 206 31.77 27.08 -31.39
CA TRP A 206 31.66 25.89 -30.55
C TRP A 206 30.81 26.16 -29.30
N GLY A 207 30.98 27.30 -28.64
CA GLY A 207 30.17 27.71 -27.50
C GLY A 207 28.70 27.89 -27.85
N GLU A 208 28.38 28.47 -29.00
CA GLU A 208 27.01 28.60 -29.50
C GLU A 208 26.37 27.24 -29.81
N GLU A 209 27.12 26.33 -30.43
CA GLU A 209 26.65 24.97 -30.72
C GLU A 209 26.36 24.18 -29.43
N GLN A 210 27.20 24.31 -28.40
CA GLN A 210 26.94 23.71 -27.09
C GLN A 210 25.72 24.32 -26.41
N ARG A 211 25.52 25.65 -26.53
CA ARG A 211 24.32 26.31 -26.02
C ARG A 211 23.05 25.81 -26.71
N LYS A 212 23.06 25.64 -28.03
CA LYS A 212 21.93 25.07 -28.78
C LYS A 212 21.60 23.66 -28.30
N LYS A 213 22.61 22.79 -28.19
CA LYS A 213 22.44 21.43 -27.66
C LYS A 213 21.90 21.42 -26.23
N ALA A 214 22.38 22.32 -25.37
CA ALA A 214 21.89 22.45 -24.01
C ALA A 214 20.41 22.90 -23.98
N VAL A 215 20.02 23.86 -24.82
CA VAL A 215 18.62 24.31 -24.93
C VAL A 215 17.71 23.18 -25.42
N GLU A 216 18.12 22.43 -26.44
CA GLU A 216 17.37 21.28 -26.94
C GLU A 216 17.23 20.17 -25.90
N ALA A 217 18.31 19.87 -25.16
CA ALA A 217 18.27 18.89 -24.08
C ALA A 217 17.32 19.32 -22.95
N VAL A 218 17.33 20.59 -22.56
CA VAL A 218 16.40 21.13 -21.56
C VAL A 218 14.96 21.08 -22.07
N ALA A 219 14.71 21.40 -23.34
CA ALA A 219 13.37 21.32 -23.93
C ALA A 219 12.85 19.87 -23.97
N LEU A 220 13.69 18.90 -24.32
CA LEU A 220 13.35 17.48 -24.28
C LEU A 220 13.10 16.98 -22.86
N ALA A 221 13.93 17.38 -21.90
CA ALA A 221 13.74 17.05 -20.49
C ALA A 221 12.43 17.65 -19.94
N GLY A 222 12.08 18.88 -20.34
CA GLY A 222 10.81 19.53 -20.01
C GLY A 222 9.60 18.73 -20.51
N LYS A 223 9.60 18.34 -21.80
CA LYS A 223 8.54 17.49 -22.36
C LYS A 223 8.42 16.14 -21.65
N ALA A 224 9.55 15.49 -21.37
CA ALA A 224 9.54 14.21 -20.64
C ALA A 224 9.00 14.35 -19.21
N ALA A 225 9.31 15.47 -18.53
CA ALA A 225 8.77 15.77 -17.21
C ALA A 225 7.26 16.01 -17.26
N GLU A 226 6.76 16.77 -18.23
CA GLU A 226 5.32 17.01 -18.45
C GLU A 226 4.57 15.71 -18.73
N GLU A 227 5.09 14.85 -19.62
CA GLU A 227 4.50 13.54 -19.90
C GLU A 227 4.46 12.64 -18.67
N SER A 228 5.52 12.66 -17.86
CA SER A 228 5.59 11.92 -16.60
C SER A 228 4.55 12.42 -15.59
N MET A 229 4.43 13.74 -15.41
CA MET A 229 3.42 14.33 -14.52
C MET A 229 2.01 13.98 -14.98
N ALA A 230 1.71 14.13 -16.28
CA ALA A 230 0.41 13.75 -16.83
C ALA A 230 0.12 12.26 -16.67
N LYS A 231 1.13 11.39 -16.70
CA LYS A 231 0.96 9.96 -16.40
C LYS A 231 0.66 9.71 -14.93
N ILE A 232 1.35 10.40 -14.02
CA ILE A 232 1.11 10.33 -12.58
C ILE A 232 -0.32 10.78 -12.26
N GLU A 233 -0.77 11.91 -12.81
CA GLU A 233 -2.13 12.41 -12.60
C GLU A 233 -3.20 11.42 -13.05
N ARG A 234 -3.02 10.81 -14.24
CA ARG A 234 -3.95 9.77 -14.73
C ARG A 234 -3.97 8.54 -13.81
N LEU A 235 -2.81 8.11 -13.33
CA LEU A 235 -2.73 6.97 -12.41
C LEU A 235 -3.34 7.30 -11.04
N THR A 236 -3.15 8.51 -10.53
CA THR A 236 -3.79 8.97 -9.30
C THR A 236 -5.31 9.02 -9.47
N ALA A 237 -5.81 9.60 -10.56
CA ALA A 237 -7.25 9.64 -10.83
C ALA A 237 -7.86 8.24 -10.99
N ALA A 238 -7.16 7.32 -11.67
CA ALA A 238 -7.59 5.93 -11.78
C ALA A 238 -7.59 5.20 -10.43
N ARG A 239 -6.58 5.43 -9.59
CA ARG A 239 -6.51 4.90 -8.23
C ARG A 239 -7.68 5.41 -7.39
N ASP A 240 -7.93 6.72 -7.41
CA ASP A 240 -8.99 7.33 -6.61
C ASP A 240 -10.37 6.86 -7.07
N GLY A 241 -10.57 6.69 -8.38
CA GLY A 241 -11.77 6.04 -8.93
C GLY A 241 -11.94 4.58 -8.49
N ALA A 242 -10.84 3.82 -8.42
CA ALA A 242 -10.86 2.44 -7.93
C ALA A 242 -11.17 2.36 -6.43
N ILE A 243 -10.67 3.30 -5.63
CA ILE A 243 -10.99 3.41 -4.19
C ILE A 243 -12.48 3.71 -4.02
N ALA A 244 -13.02 4.71 -4.71
CA ALA A 244 -14.44 5.05 -4.63
C ALA A 244 -15.35 3.88 -5.06
N ALA A 245 -14.99 3.16 -6.13
CA ALA A 245 -15.72 1.98 -6.56
C ALA A 245 -15.69 0.84 -5.53
N ARG A 246 -14.56 0.65 -4.85
CA ARG A 246 -14.43 -0.32 -3.76
C ARG A 246 -15.30 0.05 -2.56
N GLU A 247 -15.26 1.32 -2.12
CA GLU A 247 -16.08 1.81 -1.00
C GLU A 247 -17.57 1.65 -1.29
N ALA A 248 -18.01 1.94 -2.52
CA ALA A 248 -19.40 1.71 -2.93
C ALA A 248 -19.78 0.21 -2.87
N ALA A 249 -18.89 -0.68 -3.34
CA ALA A 249 -19.13 -2.12 -3.28
C ALA A 249 -19.14 -2.67 -1.84
N GLU A 250 -18.31 -2.12 -0.95
CA GLU A 250 -18.32 -2.48 0.48
C GLU A 250 -19.64 -2.07 1.14
N LEU A 251 -20.14 -0.86 0.85
CA LEU A 251 -21.43 -0.40 1.36
C LEU A 251 -22.61 -1.25 0.84
N ASP A 252 -22.59 -1.64 -0.44
CA ASP A 252 -23.58 -2.55 -1.00
C ASP A 252 -23.54 -3.92 -0.32
N LEU A 253 -22.34 -4.44 -0.04
CA LEU A 253 -22.15 -5.69 0.70
C LEU A 253 -22.76 -5.61 2.10
N GLU A 254 -22.46 -4.56 2.87
CA GLU A 254 -23.04 -4.36 4.21
C GLU A 254 -24.57 -4.30 4.19
N GLN A 255 -25.15 -3.66 3.18
CA GLN A 255 -26.61 -3.64 2.99
C GLN A 255 -27.17 -5.02 2.63
N THR A 256 -26.44 -5.83 1.84
CA THR A 256 -26.86 -7.21 1.57
C THR A 256 -26.79 -8.09 2.81
N GLU A 257 -25.73 -7.97 3.60
CA GLU A 257 -25.57 -8.70 4.86
C GLU A 257 -26.67 -8.35 5.85
N THR A 258 -26.99 -7.07 6.00
CA THR A 258 -28.09 -6.61 6.86
C THR A 258 -29.44 -7.22 6.42
N ARG A 259 -29.73 -7.24 5.11
CA ARG A 259 -30.95 -7.87 4.57
C ARG A 259 -30.95 -9.38 4.82
N CYS A 260 -29.82 -10.06 4.63
CA CYS A 260 -29.69 -11.49 4.92
C CYS A 260 -29.94 -11.78 6.40
N SER A 261 -29.42 -10.96 7.32
CA SER A 261 -29.70 -11.10 8.75
C SER A 261 -31.18 -10.90 9.08
N GLN A 262 -31.86 -9.94 8.45
CA GLN A 262 -33.30 -9.74 8.60
C GLN A 262 -34.12 -10.93 8.10
N TYR A 263 -33.75 -11.50 6.95
CA TYR A 263 -34.40 -12.71 6.45
C TYR A 263 -34.14 -13.92 7.34
N ALA A 264 -32.93 -14.08 7.87
CA ALA A 264 -32.63 -15.15 8.82
C ALA A 264 -33.52 -15.05 10.08
N GLN A 265 -33.64 -13.85 10.65
CA GLN A 265 -34.55 -13.61 11.78
C GLN A 265 -36.02 -13.91 11.45
N SER A 266 -36.47 -13.55 10.24
CA SER A 266 -37.84 -13.85 9.81
C SER A 266 -38.07 -15.36 9.64
N ILE A 267 -37.07 -16.08 9.12
CA ILE A 267 -37.11 -17.54 9.00
C ILE A 267 -37.18 -18.19 10.38
N ASP A 268 -36.37 -17.72 11.33
CA ASP A 268 -36.39 -18.24 12.71
C ASP A 268 -37.75 -18.00 13.39
N GLN A 269 -38.35 -16.81 13.19
CA GLN A 269 -39.70 -16.51 13.68
C GLN A 269 -40.74 -17.47 13.09
N LEU A 270 -40.74 -17.63 11.77
CA LEU A 270 -41.65 -18.56 11.09
C LEU A 270 -41.45 -20.01 11.53
N ALA A 271 -40.21 -20.42 11.81
CA ALA A 271 -39.92 -21.74 12.35
C ALA A 271 -40.56 -21.93 13.74
N THR A 272 -40.41 -20.94 14.63
CA THR A 272 -41.04 -21.00 15.96
C THR A 272 -42.57 -20.99 15.90
N GLU A 273 -43.16 -20.26 14.95
CA GLU A 273 -44.61 -20.28 14.71
C GLU A 273 -45.07 -21.65 14.19
N CYS A 274 -44.33 -22.26 13.26
CA CYS A 274 -44.62 -23.61 12.77
C CYS A 274 -44.57 -24.65 13.90
N ASP A 275 -43.57 -24.57 14.77
CA ASP A 275 -43.44 -25.48 15.91
C ASP A 275 -44.62 -25.32 16.88
N GLY A 276 -45.02 -24.09 17.19
CA GLY A 276 -46.21 -23.83 18.02
C GLY A 276 -47.51 -24.34 17.41
N LEU A 277 -47.69 -24.18 16.10
CA LEU A 277 -48.84 -24.75 15.39
C LEU A 277 -48.81 -26.28 15.38
N GLN A 278 -47.63 -26.90 15.25
CA GLN A 278 -47.48 -28.35 15.30
C GLN A 278 -47.85 -28.91 16.68
N GLU A 279 -47.46 -28.23 17.76
CA GLU A 279 -47.86 -28.58 19.13
C GLU A 279 -49.37 -28.46 19.32
N GLU A 280 -49.99 -27.39 18.82
CA GLU A 280 -51.43 -27.19 18.90
C GLU A 280 -52.20 -28.26 18.11
N VAL A 281 -51.72 -28.63 16.92
CA VAL A 281 -52.29 -29.74 16.14
C VAL A 281 -52.19 -31.05 16.92
N ASN A 282 -51.04 -31.33 17.55
CA ASN A 282 -50.87 -32.52 18.37
C ASN A 282 -51.82 -32.53 19.57
N ARG A 283 -52.02 -31.38 20.22
CA ARG A 283 -52.98 -31.21 21.33
C ARG A 283 -54.41 -31.51 20.88
N LEU A 284 -54.83 -30.96 19.74
CA LEU A 284 -56.16 -31.21 19.18
C LEU A 284 -56.35 -32.66 18.75
N ILE A 285 -55.30 -33.32 18.24
CA ILE A 285 -55.32 -34.75 17.94
C ILE A 285 -55.59 -35.56 19.21
N THR A 286 -54.86 -35.27 20.30
CA THR A 286 -55.07 -35.96 21.58
C THR A 286 -56.47 -35.74 22.15
N GLU A 287 -56.97 -34.49 22.13
CA GLU A 287 -58.33 -34.17 22.57
C GLU A 287 -59.39 -34.88 21.73
N ARG A 288 -59.18 -34.97 20.42
CA ARG A 288 -60.07 -35.72 19.52
C ARG A 288 -60.05 -37.22 19.81
N ASP A 289 -58.88 -37.80 20.09
CA ASP A 289 -58.77 -39.23 20.42
C ASP A 289 -59.47 -39.54 21.76
N ASP A 290 -59.34 -38.68 22.77
CA ASP A 290 -60.05 -38.82 24.06
C ASP A 290 -61.58 -38.76 23.87
N LEU A 291 -62.08 -37.78 23.10
CA LEU A 291 -63.51 -37.66 22.79
C LEU A 291 -64.04 -38.85 21.99
N VAL A 292 -63.23 -39.41 21.09
CA VAL A 292 -63.60 -40.63 20.35
C VAL A 292 -63.75 -41.81 21.31
N ALA A 293 -62.83 -41.97 22.26
CA ALA A 293 -62.92 -43.02 23.29
C ALA A 293 -64.17 -42.85 24.16
N GLU A 294 -64.48 -41.63 24.61
CA GLU A 294 -65.71 -41.36 25.37
C GLU A 294 -66.99 -41.70 24.58
N VAL A 295 -67.01 -41.37 23.27
CA VAL A 295 -68.13 -41.75 22.39
C VAL A 295 -68.25 -43.26 22.23
N GLU A 296 -67.14 -44.00 22.19
CA GLU A 296 -67.13 -45.46 22.14
C GLU A 296 -67.68 -46.08 23.43
N ASP A 297 -67.25 -45.59 24.60
CA ASP A 297 -67.75 -46.02 25.91
C ASP A 297 -69.27 -45.78 26.02
N LEU A 298 -69.73 -44.58 25.64
CA LEU A 298 -71.16 -44.25 25.64
C LEU A 298 -71.96 -45.13 24.67
N ARG A 299 -71.41 -45.48 23.51
CA ARG A 299 -72.06 -46.41 22.56
C ARG A 299 -72.20 -47.81 23.15
N ASP A 300 -71.18 -48.28 23.87
CA ASP A 300 -71.20 -49.58 24.55
C ASP A 300 -72.19 -49.59 25.69
N ASP A 301 -72.28 -48.53 26.48
CA ASP A 301 -73.30 -48.39 27.54
C ASP A 301 -74.72 -48.34 26.97
N ILE A 302 -74.95 -47.61 25.87
CA ILE A 302 -76.24 -47.63 25.16
C ILE A 302 -76.56 -49.05 24.67
N ARG A 303 -75.58 -49.79 24.15
CA ARG A 303 -75.77 -51.19 23.73
C ARG A 303 -76.20 -52.07 24.90
N ARG A 304 -75.52 -51.97 26.04
CA ARG A 304 -75.84 -52.69 27.29
C ARG A 304 -77.24 -52.35 27.80
N LEU A 305 -77.61 -51.06 27.82
CA LEU A 305 -78.94 -50.62 28.24
C LEU A 305 -80.04 -51.17 27.33
N ARG A 306 -79.81 -51.21 26.02
CA ARG A 306 -80.73 -51.84 25.06
C ARG A 306 -80.86 -53.34 25.30
N GLU A 307 -79.76 -54.04 25.56
CA GLU A 307 -79.79 -55.47 25.89
C GLU A 307 -80.61 -55.74 27.17
N ILE A 308 -80.37 -54.98 28.23
CA ILE A 308 -81.17 -55.04 29.46
C ILE A 308 -82.65 -54.77 29.16
N GLN A 309 -82.95 -53.75 28.36
CA GLN A 309 -84.33 -53.44 27.98
C GLN A 309 -84.97 -54.58 27.19
N THR A 310 -84.25 -55.23 26.27
CA THR A 310 -84.77 -56.39 25.53
C THR A 310 -85.01 -57.59 26.44
N LEU A 311 -84.12 -57.85 27.41
CA LEU A 311 -84.30 -58.91 28.40
C LEU A 311 -85.46 -58.63 29.35
N ALA A 312 -85.67 -57.37 29.74
CA ALA A 312 -86.79 -56.95 30.60
C ALA A 312 -88.13 -56.93 29.85
N ALA A 313 -88.13 -56.61 28.56
CA ALA A 313 -89.32 -56.60 27.71
C ALA A 313 -89.67 -57.99 27.14
N ALA A 314 -88.78 -58.98 27.29
CA ALA A 314 -89.10 -60.36 26.96
C ALA A 314 -90.28 -60.79 27.85
N PRO A 315 -91.41 -61.23 27.27
CA PRO A 315 -92.52 -61.74 28.09
C PRO A 315 -91.97 -62.87 28.94
N ALA A 316 -92.21 -62.84 30.25
CA ALA A 316 -91.89 -63.94 31.13
C ALA A 316 -92.50 -65.18 30.48
N SER A 317 -91.66 -66.05 29.90
CA SER A 317 -92.20 -67.15 29.12
C SER A 317 -93.13 -67.93 30.05
N ASP A 318 -94.33 -68.24 29.59
CA ASP A 318 -95.29 -69.01 30.40
C ASP A 318 -94.63 -70.30 30.89
N VAL A 319 -93.63 -70.80 30.16
CA VAL A 319 -92.73 -71.90 30.54
C VAL A 319 -91.91 -71.59 31.81
N HIS A 320 -91.29 -70.41 31.95
CA HIS A 320 -90.57 -70.04 33.18
C HIS A 320 -91.50 -69.79 34.37
N LEU A 321 -92.70 -69.25 34.13
CA LEU A 321 -93.74 -69.13 35.16
C LEU A 321 -94.26 -70.51 35.60
N LEU A 322 -94.46 -71.43 34.64
CA LEU A 322 -94.82 -72.82 34.88
C LEU A 322 -93.71 -73.57 35.62
N ASP A 323 -92.45 -73.46 35.21
CA ASP A 323 -91.32 -74.12 35.89
C ASP A 323 -91.16 -73.61 37.33
N ARG A 324 -91.35 -72.31 37.56
CA ARG A 324 -91.30 -71.73 38.91
C ARG A 324 -92.47 -72.20 39.77
N SER A 325 -93.67 -72.24 39.22
CA SER A 325 -94.85 -72.75 39.93
C SER A 325 -94.77 -74.27 40.18
N ILE A 326 -94.21 -75.05 39.25
CA ILE A 326 -93.90 -76.48 39.44
C ILE A 326 -92.87 -76.65 40.56
N ALA A 327 -91.81 -75.83 40.60
CA ALA A 327 -90.81 -75.86 41.66
C ALA A 327 -91.41 -75.51 43.03
N ASP A 328 -92.25 -74.47 43.10
CA ASP A 328 -92.94 -74.07 44.34
C ASP A 328 -93.93 -75.15 44.81
N LEU A 329 -94.71 -75.74 43.90
CA LEU A 329 -95.60 -76.87 44.21
C LEU A 329 -94.83 -78.10 44.67
N THR A 330 -93.69 -78.40 44.05
CA THR A 330 -92.81 -79.50 44.46
C THR A 330 -92.25 -79.27 45.86
N ARG A 331 -91.84 -78.03 46.16
CA ARG A 331 -91.36 -77.63 47.49
C ARG A 331 -92.49 -77.72 48.54
N ALA A 332 -93.69 -77.23 48.22
CA ALA A 332 -94.86 -77.36 49.07
C ALA A 332 -95.24 -78.82 49.34
N LYS A 333 -95.21 -79.67 48.31
CA LYS A 333 -95.43 -81.12 48.44
C LYS A 333 -94.37 -81.79 49.33
N TRP A 334 -93.11 -81.39 49.21
CA TRP A 334 -92.05 -81.90 50.09
C TRP A 334 -92.28 -81.49 51.55
N ILE A 335 -92.65 -80.23 51.81
CA ILE A 335 -93.01 -79.74 53.15
C ILE A 335 -94.20 -80.53 53.71
N LEU A 336 -95.27 -80.69 52.92
CA LEU A 336 -96.45 -81.48 53.29
C LEU A 336 -96.08 -82.92 53.64
N ASN A 337 -95.36 -83.62 52.77
CA ASN A 337 -94.91 -84.99 53.04
C ASN A 337 -94.07 -85.08 54.32
N ARG A 338 -93.24 -84.07 54.60
CA ARG A 338 -92.46 -84.02 55.83
C ARG A 338 -93.33 -83.81 57.07
N LEU A 339 -94.35 -82.95 56.99
CA LEU A 339 -95.31 -82.73 58.08
C LEU A 339 -96.18 -83.98 58.31
N THR A 340 -96.70 -84.61 57.25
CA THR A 340 -97.48 -85.85 57.36
C THR A 340 -96.64 -87.02 57.89
N ALA A 341 -95.36 -87.11 57.52
CA ALA A 341 -94.44 -88.12 58.06
C ALA A 341 -94.00 -87.84 59.51
N SER A 342 -94.15 -86.60 59.99
CA SER A 342 -93.81 -86.21 61.37
C SER A 342 -94.91 -86.50 62.39
N GLY A 343 -96.11 -86.93 61.96
CA GLY A 343 -97.13 -87.49 62.84
C GLY A 343 -97.71 -86.55 63.91
N GLU A 344 -97.85 -85.26 63.61
CA GLU A 344 -98.73 -84.35 64.36
C GLU A 344 -100.15 -84.30 63.76
#